data_AF-A0A842LQF4-F1
#
_entry.id   AF-A0A842LQF4-F1
#
_cell.length_a   1.000
_cell.length_b   1.000
_cell.length_c   1.000
_cell.angle_alpha   90.00
_cell.angle_beta   90.00
_cell.angle_gamma   90.00
#
_symmetry.space_group_name_H-M   'P 1'
#
loop_
_entity.id
_entity.type
_entity.pdbx_description
1 polymer ?
#
loop_
_entity_poly.entity_id
_entity_poly.type
_entity_poly.pdbx_seq_one_letter_code
_entity_poly.pdbx_strand_id
1 'polypeptide(L)'
;SGGELQRVAIAATIMKDADFYFFDEITPYLDIYQRINATNVIREYTEDSSSLVVEHDLAILDLLADVVHIGYGKPSVYGIITYPKSTRNGINQYLEGYLPEENVRIRSEPISFELRAPAEESEKEILVTFRNIVVEFESFSLRVESGEIRRGEVIGVLGPNGIGKSTFAKVLAGVLEPKNGEISGDIRVSYKPQYLSGEGDERTVRELLSSLTPQFGTSYYDSEFLRPLQLREILDSRICDLSGGELQRVAIAATLSREAELYLLDEPSAHLDVEQRVGVTRVLRRFAESSERSILVVDHDIYMIDLLAERLMVFSGEPGVRGEASSPLPMREGMNRFLKSLGITFRRDEETKRPRINKIGSQMDRWQKSIGEYYYVSEK
;
A
#
# COMPACT_ATOMS: atom_id res chain seq x y z
N SER A 1 5.79 5.16 -19.96
CA SER A 1 5.06 4.41 -18.91
C SER A 1 4.00 5.30 -18.25
N GLY A 2 3.03 4.73 -17.52
CA GLY A 2 1.98 5.52 -16.85
C GLY A 2 2.55 6.59 -15.90
N GLY A 3 3.56 6.25 -15.09
CA GLY A 3 4.22 7.20 -14.18
C GLY A 3 5.06 8.28 -14.88
N GLU A 4 5.54 8.06 -16.11
CA GLU A 4 6.16 9.13 -16.91
C GLU A 4 5.13 10.14 -17.39
N LEU A 5 4.00 9.67 -17.93
CA LEU A 5 2.91 10.54 -18.38
C LEU A 5 2.38 11.38 -17.23
N GLN A 6 2.22 10.76 -16.05
CA GLN A 6 1.78 11.46 -14.85
C GLN A 6 2.73 12.60 -14.46
N ARG A 7 4.05 12.33 -14.43
CA ARG A 7 5.06 13.38 -14.12
C ARG A 7 5.08 14.49 -15.17
N VAL A 8 4.94 14.16 -16.44
CA VAL A 8 4.85 15.15 -17.53
C VAL A 8 3.59 16.00 -17.39
N ALA A 9 2.45 15.39 -17.04
CA ALA A 9 1.20 16.11 -16.82
C ALA A 9 1.31 17.11 -15.65
N ILE A 10 1.87 16.68 -14.51
CA ILE A 10 2.12 17.55 -13.35
C ILE A 10 3.03 18.70 -13.74
N ALA A 11 4.17 18.42 -14.39
CA ALA A 11 5.10 19.45 -14.84
C ALA A 11 4.45 20.45 -15.82
N ALA A 12 3.71 19.94 -16.81
CA ALA A 12 3.03 20.77 -17.80
C ALA A 12 1.96 21.67 -17.16
N THR A 13 1.28 21.22 -16.10
CA THR A 13 0.33 22.04 -15.35
C THR A 13 1.03 23.16 -14.58
N ILE A 14 2.12 22.84 -13.88
CA ILE A 14 2.89 23.82 -13.09
C ILE A 14 3.59 24.86 -13.96
N MET A 15 3.99 24.50 -15.18
CA MET A 15 4.63 25.44 -16.12
C MET A 15 3.67 26.47 -16.70
N LYS A 16 2.36 26.33 -16.50
CA LYS A 16 1.39 27.34 -16.92
C LYS A 16 1.37 28.45 -15.89
N ASP A 17 1.67 29.68 -16.32
CA ASP A 17 1.49 30.87 -15.48
C ASP A 17 -0.01 31.08 -15.21
N ALA A 18 -0.46 30.76 -14.00
CA ALA A 18 -1.86 30.79 -13.60
C ALA A 18 -2.02 31.17 -12.12
N ASP A 19 -3.08 31.91 -11.81
CA ASP A 19 -3.43 32.27 -10.42
C ASP A 19 -4.01 31.09 -9.62
N PHE A 20 -4.56 30.10 -10.34
CA PHE A 20 -5.22 28.94 -9.74
C PHE A 20 -4.88 27.63 -10.47
N TYR A 21 -4.39 26.65 -9.73
CA TYR A 21 -4.05 25.31 -10.24
C TYR A 21 -5.05 24.25 -9.75
N PHE A 22 -5.46 23.39 -10.66
CA PHE A 22 -6.28 22.21 -10.34
C PHE A 22 -5.46 20.95 -10.62
N PHE A 23 -5.34 20.09 -9.60
CA PHE A 23 -4.70 18.79 -9.70
C PHE A 23 -5.71 17.71 -9.33
N ASP A 24 -6.03 16.85 -10.27
CA ASP A 24 -6.94 15.72 -10.07
C ASP A 24 -6.13 14.42 -10.08
N GLU A 25 -6.03 13.76 -8.93
CA GLU A 25 -5.22 12.55 -8.68
C GLU A 25 -3.77 12.64 -9.20
N ILE A 26 -2.85 13.13 -8.38
CA ILE A 26 -1.43 13.27 -8.72
C ILE A 26 -0.60 11.99 -8.49
N THR A 27 -1.05 11.09 -7.62
CA THR A 27 -0.32 9.88 -7.20
C THR A 27 -0.42 8.62 -8.07
N PRO A 28 -1.42 8.43 -8.96
CA PRO A 28 -1.54 7.21 -9.75
C PRO A 28 -0.25 6.86 -10.51
N TYR A 29 0.11 5.57 -10.52
CA TYR A 29 1.31 5.01 -11.18
C TYR A 29 2.68 5.51 -10.67
N LEU A 30 2.70 6.47 -9.74
CA LEU A 30 3.92 6.96 -9.13
C LEU A 30 4.33 6.05 -7.97
N ASP A 31 5.62 5.70 -7.93
CA ASP A 31 6.19 5.16 -6.71
C ASP A 31 6.26 6.23 -5.62
N ILE A 32 6.45 5.80 -4.38
CA ILE A 32 6.54 6.67 -3.21
C ILE A 32 7.60 7.79 -3.32
N TYR A 33 8.75 7.56 -3.99
CA TYR A 33 9.75 8.61 -4.18
C TYR A 33 9.22 9.68 -5.14
N GLN A 34 8.61 9.24 -6.22
CA GLN A 34 8.00 10.10 -7.22
C GLN A 34 6.81 10.87 -6.65
N ARG A 35 5.97 10.26 -5.80
CA ARG A 35 4.86 10.93 -5.11
C ARG A 35 5.36 12.08 -4.24
N ILE A 36 6.33 11.81 -3.36
CA ILE A 36 6.91 12.83 -2.48
C ILE A 36 7.57 13.95 -3.29
N ASN A 37 8.32 13.60 -4.34
CA ASN A 37 8.94 14.59 -5.21
C ASN A 37 7.89 15.45 -5.94
N ALA A 38 6.84 14.84 -6.49
CA ALA A 38 5.75 15.56 -7.14
C ALA A 38 5.05 16.52 -6.16
N THR A 39 4.78 16.07 -4.93
CA THR A 39 4.22 16.92 -3.87
C THR A 39 5.12 18.11 -3.54
N ASN A 40 6.43 17.90 -3.44
CA ASN A 40 7.38 18.98 -3.18
C ASN A 40 7.40 20.00 -4.30
N VAL A 41 7.45 19.53 -5.56
CA VAL A 41 7.44 20.40 -6.73
C VAL A 41 6.13 21.18 -6.83
N ILE A 42 4.97 20.54 -6.61
CA ILE A 42 3.69 21.26 -6.59
C ILE A 42 3.73 22.36 -5.53
N ARG A 43 4.11 22.01 -4.30
CA ARG A 43 4.12 22.96 -3.18
C ARG A 43 5.08 24.14 -3.38
N GLU A 44 6.27 23.89 -3.95
CA GLU A 44 7.27 24.93 -4.21
C GLU A 44 6.80 25.91 -5.30
N TYR A 45 6.25 25.39 -6.40
CA TYR A 45 5.89 26.23 -7.54
C TYR A 45 4.50 26.86 -7.44
N THR A 46 3.64 26.39 -6.53
CA THR A 46 2.34 27.00 -6.25
C THR A 46 2.31 27.78 -4.94
N GLU A 47 3.48 28.12 -4.36
CA GLU A 47 3.55 28.83 -3.06
C GLU A 47 2.82 30.18 -3.09
N ASP A 48 2.94 30.91 -4.20
CA ASP A 48 2.32 32.23 -4.41
C ASP A 48 0.96 32.16 -5.13
N SER A 49 0.38 30.96 -5.31
CA SER A 49 -0.85 30.74 -6.06
C SER A 49 -1.85 29.91 -5.28
N SER A 50 -3.11 29.89 -5.73
CA SER A 50 -4.11 28.98 -5.14
C SER A 50 -4.08 27.62 -5.84
N SER A 51 -4.20 26.53 -5.09
CA SER A 51 -4.26 25.18 -5.66
C SER A 51 -5.39 24.35 -5.03
N LEU A 52 -6.16 23.64 -5.86
CA LEU A 52 -7.05 22.57 -5.43
C LEU A 52 -6.45 21.22 -5.85
N VAL A 53 -6.33 20.30 -4.90
CA VAL A 53 -5.84 18.94 -5.16
C VAL A 53 -6.90 17.93 -4.70
N VAL A 54 -7.25 17.02 -5.60
CA VAL A 54 -8.07 15.83 -5.30
C VAL A 54 -7.13 14.65 -5.17
N GLU A 55 -7.17 13.96 -4.03
CA GLU A 55 -6.29 12.84 -3.74
C GLU A 55 -6.97 11.79 -2.87
N HIS A 56 -6.55 10.54 -3.07
CA HIS A 56 -6.92 9.41 -2.22
C HIS A 56 -5.78 9.01 -1.27
N ASP A 57 -4.55 9.46 -1.51
CA ASP A 57 -3.41 9.19 -0.63
C ASP A 57 -3.38 10.15 0.56
N LEU A 58 -3.80 9.66 1.74
CA LEU A 58 -3.85 10.45 2.97
C LEU A 58 -2.46 10.98 3.39
N ALA A 59 -1.38 10.25 3.09
CA ALA A 59 -0.03 10.69 3.40
C ALA A 59 0.34 11.93 2.56
N ILE A 60 -0.03 11.91 1.29
CA ILE A 60 0.21 13.04 0.38
C ILE A 60 -0.65 14.24 0.75
N LEU A 61 -1.91 14.02 1.14
CA LEU A 61 -2.79 15.09 1.65
C LEU A 61 -2.21 15.76 2.90
N ASP A 62 -1.67 15.01 3.86
CA ASP A 62 -1.00 15.60 5.04
C ASP A 62 0.20 16.49 4.69
N LEU A 63 0.92 16.16 3.62
CA LEU A 63 2.10 16.89 3.18
C LEU A 63 1.74 18.14 2.36
N LEU A 64 0.74 18.02 1.49
CA LEU A 64 0.37 19.03 0.50
C LEU A 64 -0.67 20.03 1.00
N ALA A 65 -1.71 19.57 1.70
CA ALA A 65 -2.89 20.37 1.98
C ALA A 65 -2.74 21.22 3.27
N ASP A 66 -3.20 22.46 3.20
CA ASP A 66 -3.42 23.32 4.38
C ASP A 66 -4.84 23.19 4.95
N VAL A 67 -5.80 22.96 4.05
CA VAL A 67 -7.22 22.78 4.32
C VAL A 67 -7.72 21.63 3.48
N VAL A 68 -8.64 20.83 4.02
CA VAL A 68 -9.27 19.71 3.32
C VAL A 68 -10.77 19.85 3.31
N HIS A 69 -11.37 19.37 2.22
CA HIS A 69 -12.81 19.16 2.10
C HIS A 69 -13.06 17.66 1.93
N ILE A 70 -14.16 17.16 2.51
CA ILE A 70 -14.53 15.75 2.40
C ILE A 70 -15.72 15.65 1.46
N GLY A 71 -15.56 14.86 0.39
CA GLY A 71 -16.67 14.44 -0.45
C GLY A 71 -17.34 13.20 0.13
N TYR A 72 -18.65 13.24 0.34
CA TYR A 72 -19.43 12.08 0.79
C TYR A 72 -20.77 12.00 0.06
N GLY A 73 -21.35 10.80 0.00
CA GLY A 73 -22.64 10.59 -0.65
C GLY A 73 -22.83 9.14 -1.04
N LYS A 74 -23.60 8.92 -2.10
CA LYS A 74 -23.81 7.58 -2.67
C LYS A 74 -23.22 7.56 -4.09
N PRO A 75 -22.24 6.68 -4.37
CA PRO A 75 -21.62 6.57 -5.69
C PRO A 75 -22.67 6.48 -6.80
N SER A 76 -22.46 7.22 -7.89
CA SER A 76 -23.38 7.29 -9.04
C SER A 76 -24.79 7.80 -8.74
N VAL A 77 -25.04 8.36 -7.54
CA VAL A 77 -26.35 8.92 -7.15
C VAL A 77 -26.22 10.38 -6.73
N TYR A 78 -25.38 10.70 -5.75
CA TYR A 78 -25.14 12.08 -5.30
C TYR A 78 -23.83 12.22 -4.54
N GLY A 79 -23.30 13.44 -4.48
CA GLY A 79 -22.14 13.81 -3.67
C GLY A 79 -22.34 15.18 -3.01
N ILE A 80 -21.83 15.32 -1.79
CA ILE A 80 -21.86 16.53 -0.96
C ILE A 80 -20.43 16.82 -0.54
N ILE A 81 -20.03 18.09 -0.60
CA ILE A 81 -18.72 18.56 -0.16
C ILE A 81 -18.88 19.31 1.16
N THR A 82 -18.09 18.95 2.17
CA THR A 82 -18.11 19.63 3.48
C THR A 82 -17.59 21.06 3.39
N TYR A 83 -17.84 21.84 4.45
CA TYR A 83 -17.07 23.07 4.69
C TYR A 83 -15.57 22.78 4.86
N PRO A 84 -14.70 23.79 4.67
CA PRO A 84 -13.25 23.61 4.83
C PRO A 84 -12.90 23.22 6.26
N LYS A 85 -12.03 22.21 6.41
CA LYS A 85 -11.53 21.72 7.69
C LYS A 85 -10.00 21.76 7.69
N SER A 86 -9.39 21.87 8.87
CA SER A 86 -7.93 21.70 8.95
C SER A 86 -7.54 20.29 8.49
N THR A 87 -6.39 20.13 7.84
CA THR A 87 -5.94 18.84 7.29
C THR A 87 -5.97 17.72 8.33
N ARG A 88 -5.50 17.97 9.56
CA ARG A 88 -5.56 16.99 10.66
C ARG A 88 -6.99 16.58 10.97
N ASN A 89 -7.88 17.55 11.25
CA ASN A 89 -9.23 17.27 11.71
C ASN A 89 -10.07 16.62 10.62
N GLY A 90 -9.95 17.10 9.38
CA GLY A 90 -10.70 16.52 8.26
C GLY A 90 -10.30 15.06 8.00
N ILE A 91 -9.00 14.74 7.98
CA ILE A 91 -8.56 13.35 7.82
C ILE A 91 -9.02 12.50 9.01
N ASN A 92 -8.92 12.99 10.24
CA ASN A 92 -9.37 12.24 11.43
C ASN A 92 -10.88 11.96 11.39
N GLN A 93 -11.72 12.97 11.07
CA GLN A 93 -13.17 12.78 10.90
C GLN A 93 -13.51 11.81 9.76
N TYR A 94 -12.78 11.88 8.63
CA TYR A 94 -12.95 10.95 7.52
C TYR A 94 -12.65 9.49 7.93
N LEU A 95 -11.59 9.28 8.72
CA LEU A 95 -11.23 7.96 9.25
C LEU A 95 -12.24 7.46 10.27
N GLU A 96 -12.70 8.31 11.18
CA GLU A 96 -13.75 7.98 12.16
C GLU A 96 -15.10 7.65 11.50
N GLY A 97 -15.34 8.17 10.29
CA GLY A 97 -16.57 7.92 9.54
C GLY A 97 -17.75 8.75 10.00
N TYR A 98 -17.52 9.79 10.79
CA TYR A 98 -18.54 10.72 11.27
C TYR A 98 -18.08 12.17 11.06
N LEU A 99 -18.97 12.98 10.50
CA LEU A 99 -18.78 14.39 10.21
C LEU A 99 -19.68 15.19 11.17
N PRO A 100 -19.13 15.70 12.29
CA PRO A 100 -19.92 16.34 13.34
C PRO A 100 -20.65 17.61 12.88
N GLU A 101 -19.99 18.45 12.09
CA GLU A 101 -20.54 19.73 11.63
C GLU A 101 -21.70 19.53 10.65
N GLU A 102 -21.61 18.51 9.81
CA GLU A 102 -22.67 18.10 8.90
C GLU A 102 -23.71 17.19 9.59
N ASN A 103 -23.40 16.70 10.80
CA ASN A 103 -24.15 15.67 11.52
C ASN A 103 -24.47 14.43 10.66
N VAL A 104 -23.48 13.95 9.90
CA VAL A 104 -23.62 12.79 9.00
C VAL A 104 -22.62 11.70 9.36
N ARG A 105 -23.11 10.47 9.43
CA ARG A 105 -22.26 9.28 9.48
C ARG A 105 -22.02 8.77 8.06
N ILE A 106 -20.79 8.91 7.58
CA ILE A 106 -20.37 8.46 6.23
C ILE A 106 -19.94 6.99 6.23
N ARG A 107 -19.58 6.44 7.39
CA ARG A 107 -19.20 5.03 7.56
C ARG A 107 -19.72 4.45 8.87
N SER A 108 -20.13 3.17 8.84
CA SER A 108 -20.62 2.46 10.02
C SER A 108 -19.52 2.19 11.05
N GLU A 109 -18.34 1.80 10.58
CA GLU A 109 -17.18 1.47 11.42
C GLU A 109 -16.03 2.46 11.18
N PRO A 110 -15.35 2.94 12.24
CA PRO A 110 -14.17 3.77 12.08
C PRO A 110 -13.00 2.97 11.53
N ILE A 111 -12.07 3.65 10.87
CA ILE A 111 -10.77 3.13 10.46
C ILE A 111 -9.81 3.34 11.64
N SER A 112 -9.54 2.26 12.40
CA SER A 112 -8.61 2.28 13.53
C SER A 112 -7.19 1.87 13.11
N PHE A 113 -6.20 2.58 13.66
CA PHE A 113 -4.79 2.23 13.56
C PHE A 113 -4.35 1.69 14.91
N GLU A 114 -4.59 0.41 15.14
CA GLU A 114 -4.17 -0.24 16.39
C GLU A 114 -2.65 -0.31 16.47
N LEU A 115 -2.09 0.12 17.60
CA LEU A 115 -0.69 -0.13 17.90
C LEU A 115 -0.54 -1.63 18.14
N ARG A 116 0.22 -2.31 17.28
CA ARG A 116 0.73 -3.64 17.62
C ARG A 116 1.57 -3.49 18.88
N ALA A 117 1.24 -4.24 19.94
CA ALA A 117 2.29 -4.66 20.84
C ALA A 117 3.32 -5.38 19.96
N PRO A 118 4.63 -5.12 20.09
CA PRO A 118 5.61 -5.98 19.46
C PRO A 118 5.22 -7.40 19.85
N ALA A 119 4.96 -8.26 18.86
CA ALA A 119 4.92 -9.67 19.15
C ALA A 119 6.22 -9.93 19.91
N GLU A 120 6.15 -10.54 21.10
CA GLU A 120 7.36 -11.13 21.67
C GLU A 120 8.03 -11.89 20.52
N GLU A 121 9.34 -11.74 20.34
CA GLU A 121 10.11 -12.54 19.40
C GLU A 121 10.03 -14.01 19.85
N SER A 122 8.84 -14.59 19.85
CA SER A 122 8.65 -16.01 19.83
C SER A 122 9.35 -16.46 18.56
N GLU A 123 10.15 -17.50 18.70
CA GLU A 123 10.89 -18.13 17.62
C GLU A 123 9.89 -18.69 16.59
N LYS A 124 9.28 -17.81 15.78
CA LYS A 124 8.44 -18.20 14.65
C LYS A 124 9.32 -19.08 13.76
N GLU A 125 8.85 -20.28 13.46
CA GLU A 125 9.58 -21.24 12.64
C GLU A 125 9.93 -20.63 11.28
N ILE A 126 11.12 -20.93 10.79
CA ILE A 126 11.55 -20.48 9.47
C ILE A 126 10.75 -21.26 8.41
N LEU A 127 10.04 -20.53 7.56
CA LEU A 127 9.28 -21.08 6.44
C LEU A 127 10.15 -21.24 5.19
N VAL A 128 10.90 -20.19 4.84
CA VAL A 128 11.81 -20.15 3.68
C VAL A 128 13.07 -19.42 4.06
N THR A 129 14.21 -19.91 3.58
CA THR A 129 15.46 -19.14 3.56
C THR A 129 15.87 -18.87 2.11
N PHE A 130 16.45 -17.70 1.86
CA PHE A 130 17.02 -17.36 0.57
C PHE A 130 18.43 -16.82 0.76
N ARG A 131 19.37 -17.25 -0.08
CA ARG A 131 20.79 -16.93 0.06
C ARG A 131 21.32 -16.30 -1.22
N ASN A 132 21.82 -15.07 -1.09
CA ASN A 132 22.54 -14.32 -2.13
C ASN A 132 21.88 -14.42 -3.52
N ILE A 133 20.57 -14.16 -3.59
CA ILE A 133 19.81 -14.25 -4.83
C ILE A 133 20.30 -13.15 -5.78
N VAL A 134 20.71 -13.55 -6.97
CA VAL A 134 21.10 -12.65 -8.06
C VAL A 134 20.24 -12.94 -9.27
N VAL A 135 19.57 -11.92 -9.78
CA VAL A 135 18.84 -11.97 -11.05
C VAL A 135 19.51 -10.99 -12.01
N GLU A 136 19.75 -11.41 -13.24
CA GLU A 136 20.30 -10.56 -14.29
C GLU A 136 19.46 -10.68 -15.55
N PHE A 137 19.11 -9.52 -16.11
CA PHE A 137 18.61 -9.34 -17.46
C PHE A 137 19.63 -8.51 -18.25
N GLU A 138 19.39 -8.30 -19.54
CA GLU A 138 20.31 -7.55 -20.42
C GLU A 138 20.66 -6.15 -19.90
N SER A 139 19.68 -5.41 -19.36
CA SER A 139 19.85 -4.04 -18.89
C SER A 139 19.74 -3.85 -17.38
N PHE A 140 19.37 -4.89 -16.63
CA PHE A 140 19.02 -4.78 -15.21
C PHE A 140 19.62 -5.92 -14.39
N SER A 141 20.15 -5.62 -13.21
CA SER A 141 20.57 -6.61 -12.22
C SER A 141 19.92 -6.39 -10.87
N LEU A 142 19.52 -7.46 -10.19
CA LEU A 142 19.01 -7.44 -8.83
C LEU A 142 19.87 -8.32 -7.94
N ARG A 143 20.28 -7.78 -6.79
CA ARG A 143 20.92 -8.55 -5.72
C ARG A 143 20.06 -8.47 -4.47
N VAL A 144 19.76 -9.62 -3.88
CA VAL A 144 19.01 -9.72 -2.63
C VAL A 144 19.93 -10.30 -1.57
N GLU A 145 20.08 -9.59 -0.45
CA GLU A 145 20.81 -10.07 0.71
C GLU A 145 20.19 -11.37 1.24
N SER A 146 21.00 -12.19 1.89
CA SER A 146 20.49 -13.45 2.46
C SER A 146 19.51 -13.17 3.59
N GLY A 147 18.41 -13.91 3.64
CA GLY A 147 17.34 -13.69 4.60
C GLY A 147 16.44 -14.90 4.79
N GLU A 148 15.46 -14.72 5.66
CA GLU A 148 14.49 -15.74 6.02
C GLU A 148 13.08 -15.13 6.08
N ILE A 149 12.09 -15.93 5.71
CA ILE A 149 10.67 -15.68 5.94
C ILE A 149 10.21 -16.68 7.01
N ARG A 150 9.59 -16.18 8.07
CA ARG A 150 9.06 -16.95 9.20
C ARG A 150 7.59 -17.24 9.02
N ARG A 151 7.11 -18.35 9.58
CA ARG A 151 5.72 -18.79 9.53
C ARG A 151 4.81 -17.78 10.25
N GLY A 152 3.69 -17.41 9.63
CA GLY A 152 2.71 -16.49 10.21
C GLY A 152 3.23 -15.05 10.37
N GLU A 153 4.27 -14.66 9.63
CA GLU A 153 4.76 -13.28 9.61
C GLU A 153 4.29 -12.55 8.35
N VAL A 154 4.08 -11.24 8.48
CA VAL A 154 3.81 -10.36 7.35
C VAL A 154 5.05 -9.49 7.09
N ILE A 155 5.64 -9.62 5.91
CA ILE A 155 6.74 -8.79 5.45
C ILE A 155 6.21 -7.76 4.45
N GLY A 156 6.44 -6.49 4.74
CA GLY A 156 6.26 -5.41 3.78
C GLY A 156 7.49 -5.25 2.89
N VAL A 157 7.30 -4.87 1.63
CA VAL A 157 8.38 -4.56 0.69
C VAL A 157 8.18 -3.14 0.16
N LEU A 158 9.17 -2.28 0.38
CA LEU A 158 9.16 -0.88 -0.04
C LEU A 158 10.37 -0.58 -0.93
N GLY A 159 10.19 0.29 -1.92
CA GLY A 159 11.25 0.77 -2.80
C GLY A 159 10.72 1.39 -4.10
N PRO A 160 11.59 2.07 -4.88
CA PRO A 160 11.20 2.75 -6.11
C PRO A 160 10.75 1.75 -7.20
N ASN A 161 10.12 2.25 -8.26
CA ASN A 161 9.74 1.43 -9.40
C ASN A 161 10.96 1.03 -10.24
N GLY A 162 10.87 -0.11 -10.92
CA GLY A 162 11.97 -0.64 -11.74
C GLY A 162 13.19 -1.11 -10.93
N ILE A 163 13.07 -1.29 -9.61
CA ILE A 163 14.17 -1.72 -8.73
C ILE A 163 14.20 -3.23 -8.46
N GLY A 164 13.26 -3.99 -9.03
CA GLY A 164 13.24 -5.45 -8.91
C GLY A 164 12.34 -6.03 -7.81
N LYS A 165 11.42 -5.27 -7.23
CA LYS A 165 10.44 -5.78 -6.22
C LYS A 165 9.62 -6.95 -6.78
N SER A 166 8.94 -6.72 -7.91
CA SER A 166 8.16 -7.75 -8.62
C SER A 166 9.04 -8.88 -9.16
N THR A 167 10.30 -8.57 -9.51
CA THR A 167 11.28 -9.59 -9.91
C THR A 167 11.57 -10.55 -8.76
N PHE A 168 11.80 -10.03 -7.55
CA PHE A 168 11.99 -10.85 -6.36
C PHE A 168 10.73 -11.66 -6.00
N ALA A 169 9.54 -11.06 -6.10
CA ALA A 169 8.29 -11.79 -5.91
C ALA A 169 8.14 -12.96 -6.89
N LYS A 170 8.49 -12.77 -8.17
CA LYS A 170 8.49 -13.86 -9.18
C LYS A 170 9.51 -14.95 -8.87
N VAL A 171 10.67 -14.60 -8.32
CA VAL A 171 11.67 -15.57 -7.88
C VAL A 171 11.13 -16.41 -6.72
N LEU A 172 10.53 -15.79 -5.70
CA LEU A 172 9.90 -16.51 -4.60
C LEU A 172 8.70 -17.35 -5.05
N ALA A 173 7.96 -16.91 -6.07
CA ALA A 173 6.85 -17.65 -6.65
C ALA A 173 7.27 -18.84 -7.53
N GLY A 174 8.57 -19.04 -7.79
CA GLY A 174 9.06 -20.06 -8.72
C GLY A 174 8.74 -19.77 -10.19
N VAL A 175 8.33 -18.54 -10.51
CA VAL A 175 8.03 -18.09 -11.89
C VAL A 175 9.30 -17.66 -12.63
N LEU A 176 10.33 -17.27 -11.88
CA LEU A 176 11.62 -16.82 -12.43
C LEU A 176 12.76 -17.50 -11.68
N GLU A 177 13.63 -18.19 -12.42
CA GLU A 177 14.86 -18.76 -11.83
C GLU A 177 15.94 -17.69 -11.66
N PRO A 178 16.59 -17.59 -10.49
CA PRO A 178 17.70 -16.67 -10.30
C PRO A 178 18.97 -17.20 -10.99
N LYS A 179 19.86 -16.28 -11.40
CA LYS A 179 21.16 -16.61 -11.97
C LYS A 179 22.11 -17.22 -10.93
N ASN A 180 22.09 -16.69 -9.72
CA ASN A 180 22.82 -17.24 -8.57
C ASN A 180 21.95 -17.18 -7.31
N GLY A 181 22.36 -17.96 -6.32
CA GLY A 181 21.69 -18.05 -5.03
C GLY A 181 20.75 -19.24 -4.96
N GLU A 182 20.26 -19.50 -3.76
CA GLU A 182 19.42 -20.66 -3.47
C GLU A 182 18.25 -20.23 -2.59
N ILE A 183 17.07 -20.82 -2.86
CA ILE A 183 15.90 -20.72 -2.01
C ILE A 183 15.68 -22.10 -1.41
N SER A 184 15.73 -22.20 -0.09
CA SER A 184 15.51 -23.44 0.64
C SER A 184 14.19 -23.37 1.40
N GLY A 185 13.33 -24.35 1.15
CA GLY A 185 11.98 -24.47 1.70
C GLY A 185 11.04 -24.97 0.61
N ASP A 186 10.44 -26.15 0.82
CA ASP A 186 9.41 -26.68 -0.08
C ASP A 186 8.06 -26.15 0.39
N ILE A 187 7.57 -25.12 -0.29
CA ILE A 187 6.36 -24.39 0.10
C ILE A 187 5.46 -24.15 -1.10
N ARG A 188 4.15 -24.23 -0.86
CA ARG A 188 3.16 -23.73 -1.83
C ARG A 188 3.08 -22.21 -1.76
N VAL A 189 3.11 -21.57 -2.91
CA VAL A 189 3.03 -20.11 -3.04
C VAL A 189 1.75 -19.73 -3.79
N SER A 190 1.02 -18.76 -3.26
CA SER A 190 -0.09 -18.11 -3.95
C SER A 190 0.30 -16.68 -4.31
N TYR A 191 0.30 -16.35 -5.60
CA TYR A 191 0.81 -15.07 -6.11
C TYR A 191 -0.30 -14.24 -6.77
N LYS A 192 -0.45 -13.00 -6.30
CA LYS A 192 -1.17 -11.92 -6.98
C LYS A 192 -0.15 -11.03 -7.72
N PRO A 193 -0.14 -11.00 -9.07
CA PRO A 193 0.76 -10.15 -9.83
C PRO A 193 0.31 -8.68 -9.85
N GLN A 194 1.26 -7.77 -10.09
CA GLN A 194 1.00 -6.33 -10.18
C GLN A 194 -0.04 -6.02 -11.25
N TYR A 195 0.20 -6.46 -12.49
CA TYR A 195 -0.71 -6.28 -13.62
C TYR A 195 -1.71 -7.43 -13.70
N LEU A 196 -2.98 -7.09 -13.60
CA LEU A 196 -4.09 -8.01 -13.76
C LEU A 196 -4.73 -7.78 -15.14
N SER A 197 -5.16 -8.87 -15.78
CA SER A 197 -6.03 -8.80 -16.95
C SER A 197 -7.20 -9.75 -16.73
N GLY A 198 -8.41 -9.22 -16.89
CA GLY A 198 -9.64 -10.00 -16.98
C GLY A 198 -10.06 -10.28 -18.42
N GLU A 199 -9.27 -9.83 -19.40
CA GLU A 199 -9.63 -9.94 -20.82
C GLU A 199 -9.77 -11.41 -21.23
N GLY A 200 -10.93 -11.74 -21.81
CA GLY A 200 -11.24 -13.09 -22.27
C GLY A 200 -11.67 -14.07 -21.18
N ASP A 201 -11.73 -13.67 -19.91
CA ASP A 201 -12.27 -14.52 -18.84
C ASP A 201 -13.79 -14.31 -18.70
N GLU A 202 -14.55 -15.22 -19.33
CA GLU A 202 -16.02 -15.17 -19.34
C GLU A 202 -16.66 -15.69 -18.04
N ARG A 203 -15.88 -16.24 -17.11
CA ARG A 203 -16.40 -16.76 -15.84
C ARG A 203 -16.95 -15.62 -14.99
N THR A 204 -17.96 -15.92 -14.20
CA THR A 204 -18.41 -15.02 -13.13
C THR A 204 -17.45 -15.03 -11.94
N VAL A 205 -17.47 -13.96 -11.14
CA VAL A 205 -16.71 -13.90 -9.88
C VAL A 205 -17.04 -15.09 -8.97
N ARG A 206 -18.33 -15.46 -8.90
CA ARG A 206 -18.83 -16.63 -8.16
C ARG A 206 -18.19 -17.93 -8.66
N GLU A 207 -18.19 -18.17 -9.96
CA GLU A 207 -17.58 -19.36 -10.56
C GLU A 207 -16.08 -19.45 -10.26
N LEU A 208 -15.36 -18.34 -10.41
CA LEU A 208 -13.93 -18.30 -10.07
C LEU A 208 -13.70 -18.65 -8.60
N LEU A 209 -14.33 -17.93 -7.65
CA LEU A 209 -14.05 -18.10 -6.23
C LEU A 209 -14.50 -19.48 -5.70
N SER A 210 -15.65 -19.99 -6.17
CA SER A 210 -16.12 -21.33 -5.81
C SER A 210 -15.23 -22.45 -6.33
N SER A 211 -14.54 -22.25 -7.47
CA SER A 211 -13.58 -23.23 -7.99
C SER A 211 -12.27 -23.28 -7.20
N LEU A 212 -11.94 -22.23 -6.44
CA LEU A 212 -10.67 -22.10 -5.73
C LEU A 212 -10.71 -22.64 -4.30
N THR A 213 -11.88 -22.62 -3.64
CA THR A 213 -12.01 -23.06 -2.26
C THR A 213 -13.37 -23.68 -1.96
N PRO A 214 -13.42 -24.82 -1.24
CA PRO A 214 -14.68 -25.40 -0.77
C PRO A 214 -15.37 -24.56 0.32
N GLN A 215 -14.67 -23.57 0.88
CA GLN A 215 -15.25 -22.68 1.89
C GLN A 215 -16.21 -21.63 1.29
N PHE A 216 -16.22 -21.47 -0.03
CA PHE A 216 -17.11 -20.54 -0.70
C PHE A 216 -18.58 -20.88 -0.38
N GLY A 217 -19.37 -19.87 0.01
CA GLY A 217 -20.76 -20.02 0.43
C GLY A 217 -20.96 -20.27 1.93
N THR A 218 -19.89 -20.44 2.71
CA THR A 218 -19.98 -20.46 4.17
C THR A 218 -20.12 -19.06 4.77
N SER A 219 -20.73 -18.96 5.95
CA SER A 219 -20.81 -17.69 6.70
C SER A 219 -19.43 -17.10 7.05
N TYR A 220 -18.43 -17.98 7.23
CA TYR A 220 -17.05 -17.58 7.48
C TYR A 220 -16.43 -16.92 6.24
N TYR A 221 -16.52 -17.55 5.07
CA TYR A 221 -15.98 -16.96 3.84
C TYR A 221 -16.63 -15.62 3.51
N ASP A 222 -17.93 -15.51 3.80
CA ASP A 222 -18.66 -14.27 3.65
C ASP A 222 -18.21 -13.16 4.62
N SER A 223 -17.94 -13.49 5.89
CA SER A 223 -17.47 -12.52 6.90
C SER A 223 -16.04 -12.08 6.68
N GLU A 224 -15.16 -12.99 6.29
CA GLU A 224 -13.73 -12.73 6.20
C GLU A 224 -13.30 -12.17 4.85
N PHE A 225 -13.97 -12.56 3.75
CA PHE A 225 -13.56 -12.16 2.40
C PHE A 225 -14.63 -11.36 1.67
N LEU A 226 -15.85 -11.89 1.50
CA LEU A 226 -16.83 -11.26 0.60
C LEU A 226 -17.32 -9.89 1.08
N ARG A 227 -17.66 -9.74 2.36
CA ARG A 227 -18.13 -8.46 2.91
C ARG A 227 -17.00 -7.42 2.98
N PRO A 228 -15.82 -7.71 3.56
CA PRO A 228 -14.78 -6.70 3.70
C PRO A 228 -14.18 -6.26 2.35
N LEU A 229 -14.15 -7.16 1.36
CA LEU A 229 -13.73 -6.85 -0.01
C LEU A 229 -14.88 -6.37 -0.90
N GLN A 230 -16.08 -6.13 -0.35
CA GLN A 230 -17.26 -5.64 -1.07
C GLN A 230 -17.59 -6.44 -2.36
N LEU A 231 -17.41 -7.76 -2.34
CA LEU A 231 -17.55 -8.62 -3.52
C LEU A 231 -18.98 -9.08 -3.77
N ARG A 232 -19.88 -8.96 -2.77
CA ARG A 232 -21.26 -9.46 -2.85
C ARG A 232 -22.04 -8.92 -4.04
N GLU A 233 -21.87 -7.63 -4.33
CA GLU A 233 -22.61 -6.94 -5.39
C GLU A 233 -22.14 -7.34 -6.79
N ILE A 234 -20.93 -7.90 -6.91
CA ILE A 234 -20.30 -8.25 -8.19
C ILE A 234 -20.13 -9.77 -8.38
N LEU A 235 -20.70 -10.60 -7.49
CA LEU A 235 -20.55 -12.06 -7.55
C LEU A 235 -21.02 -12.65 -8.89
N ASP A 236 -22.09 -12.09 -9.45
CA ASP A 236 -22.69 -12.58 -10.69
C ASP A 236 -22.19 -11.80 -11.93
N SER A 237 -21.31 -10.82 -11.73
CA SER A 237 -20.61 -10.12 -12.81
C SER A 237 -19.52 -11.00 -13.41
N ARG A 238 -19.28 -10.84 -14.72
CA ARG A 238 -18.18 -11.51 -15.43
C ARG A 238 -16.85 -10.80 -15.17
N ILE A 239 -15.77 -11.57 -15.11
CA ILE A 239 -14.42 -11.05 -14.83
C ILE A 239 -13.98 -10.05 -15.91
N CYS A 240 -14.30 -10.30 -17.17
CA CYS A 240 -14.00 -9.39 -18.28
C CYS A 240 -14.73 -8.03 -18.21
N ASP A 241 -15.82 -7.94 -17.44
CA ASP A 241 -16.65 -6.74 -17.34
C ASP A 241 -16.29 -5.88 -16.10
N LEU A 242 -15.35 -6.34 -15.26
CA LEU A 242 -14.98 -5.67 -14.02
C LEU A 242 -14.10 -4.43 -14.26
N SER A 243 -14.32 -3.39 -13.46
CA SER A 243 -13.38 -2.27 -13.33
C SER A 243 -12.05 -2.73 -12.71
N GLY A 244 -11.00 -1.91 -12.85
CA GLY A 244 -9.69 -2.21 -12.28
C GLY A 244 -9.72 -2.46 -10.76
N GLY A 245 -10.48 -1.65 -10.00
CA GLY A 245 -10.62 -1.82 -8.55
C GLY A 245 -11.45 -3.04 -8.16
N GLU A 246 -12.48 -3.40 -8.93
CA GLU A 246 -13.24 -4.64 -8.74
C GLU A 246 -12.36 -5.87 -9.03
N LEU A 247 -11.66 -5.88 -10.15
CA LEU A 247 -10.75 -6.94 -10.55
C LEU A 247 -9.64 -7.14 -9.51
N GLN A 248 -9.11 -6.04 -8.97
CA GLN A 248 -8.11 -6.06 -7.90
C GLN A 248 -8.64 -6.77 -6.64
N ARG A 249 -9.85 -6.42 -6.17
CA ARG A 249 -10.48 -7.05 -5.00
C ARG A 249 -10.76 -8.54 -5.23
N VAL A 250 -11.20 -8.90 -6.44
CA VAL A 250 -11.39 -10.30 -6.84
C VAL A 250 -10.07 -11.06 -6.87
N ALA A 251 -9.00 -10.48 -7.41
CA ALA A 251 -7.69 -11.11 -7.47
C ALA A 251 -7.09 -11.34 -6.08
N ILE A 252 -7.28 -10.40 -5.14
CA ILE A 252 -6.89 -10.57 -3.74
C ILE A 252 -7.66 -11.74 -3.12
N ALA A 253 -8.99 -11.76 -3.23
CA ALA A 253 -9.81 -12.87 -2.71
C ALA A 253 -9.41 -14.22 -3.32
N ALA A 254 -9.22 -14.29 -4.64
CA ALA A 254 -8.79 -15.48 -5.34
C ALA A 254 -7.41 -15.98 -4.85
N THR A 255 -6.49 -15.06 -4.57
CA THR A 255 -5.15 -15.38 -4.06
C THR A 255 -5.23 -15.96 -2.65
N LEU A 256 -6.04 -15.36 -1.76
CA LEU A 256 -6.24 -15.85 -0.39
C LEU A 256 -7.06 -17.14 -0.31
N SER A 257 -7.94 -17.39 -1.29
CA SER A 257 -8.71 -18.64 -1.38
C SER A 257 -7.87 -19.87 -1.70
N ARG A 258 -6.69 -19.71 -2.33
CA ARG A 258 -5.80 -20.83 -2.66
C ARG A 258 -5.08 -21.32 -1.40
N GLU A 259 -4.89 -22.63 -1.29
CA GLU A 259 -4.12 -23.23 -0.21
C GLU A 259 -2.61 -23.08 -0.46
N ALA A 260 -1.96 -22.16 0.25
CA ALA A 260 -0.53 -21.89 0.14
C ALA A 260 0.08 -21.56 1.51
N GLU A 261 1.38 -21.76 1.68
CA GLU A 261 2.10 -21.41 2.92
C GLU A 261 2.60 -19.96 2.88
N LEU A 262 2.91 -19.46 1.68
CA LEU A 262 3.33 -18.07 1.42
C LEU A 262 2.40 -17.40 0.42
N TYR A 263 1.88 -16.23 0.79
CA TYR A 263 1.05 -15.40 -0.07
C TYR A 263 1.85 -14.17 -0.50
N LEU A 264 1.99 -13.99 -1.80
CA LEU A 264 2.71 -12.87 -2.40
C LEU A 264 1.70 -11.92 -3.03
N LEU A 265 1.62 -10.69 -2.54
CA LEU A 265 0.75 -9.67 -3.10
C LEU A 265 1.56 -8.51 -3.65
N ASP A 266 1.51 -8.33 -4.96
CA ASP A 266 2.22 -7.26 -5.67
C ASP A 266 1.24 -6.12 -6.00
N GLU A 267 1.47 -4.99 -5.34
CA GLU A 267 0.66 -3.77 -5.32
C GLU A 267 -0.84 -4.05 -5.09
N PRO A 268 -1.23 -4.64 -3.93
CA PRO A 268 -2.62 -4.86 -3.58
C PRO A 268 -3.43 -3.56 -3.45
N SER A 269 -2.82 -2.41 -3.15
CA SER A 269 -3.51 -1.12 -3.01
C SER A 269 -3.88 -0.43 -4.33
N ALA A 270 -3.35 -0.91 -5.47
CA ALA A 270 -3.54 -0.27 -6.76
C ALA A 270 -5.03 -0.18 -7.16
N HIS A 271 -5.43 0.97 -7.70
CA HIS A 271 -6.82 1.26 -8.12
C HIS A 271 -7.88 1.22 -7.01
N LEU A 272 -7.47 1.10 -5.74
CA LEU A 272 -8.38 1.09 -4.60
C LEU A 272 -8.49 2.48 -3.97
N ASP A 273 -9.72 2.86 -3.61
CA ASP A 273 -9.98 3.99 -2.74
C ASP A 273 -9.57 3.70 -1.27
N VAL A 274 -9.62 4.72 -0.41
CA VAL A 274 -9.17 4.58 0.99
C VAL A 274 -9.96 3.52 1.76
N GLU A 275 -11.27 3.41 1.53
CA GLU A 275 -12.11 2.44 2.24
C GLU A 275 -11.78 1.00 1.81
N GLN A 276 -11.62 0.80 0.50
CA GLN A 276 -11.21 -0.48 -0.07
C GLN A 276 -9.81 -0.88 0.39
N ARG A 277 -8.85 0.05 0.44
CA ARG A 277 -7.49 -0.21 0.96
C ARG A 277 -7.52 -0.67 2.42
N VAL A 278 -8.33 -0.01 3.25
CA VAL A 278 -8.50 -0.42 4.65
C VAL A 278 -9.18 -1.79 4.74
N GLY A 279 -10.20 -2.05 3.92
CA GLY A 279 -10.85 -3.35 3.83
C GLY A 279 -9.86 -4.46 3.51
N VAL A 280 -9.05 -4.28 2.45
CA VAL A 280 -7.97 -5.21 2.08
C VAL A 280 -6.97 -5.39 3.21
N THR A 281 -6.53 -4.30 3.84
CA THR A 281 -5.59 -4.34 4.96
C THR A 281 -6.16 -5.17 6.12
N ARG A 282 -7.43 -4.98 6.49
CA ARG A 282 -8.08 -5.77 7.54
C ARG A 282 -8.15 -7.25 7.19
N VAL A 283 -8.49 -7.58 5.94
CA VAL A 283 -8.56 -8.96 5.45
C VAL A 283 -7.19 -9.62 5.53
N LEU A 284 -6.15 -8.98 4.99
CA LEU A 284 -4.78 -9.53 5.00
C LEU A 284 -4.27 -9.72 6.43
N ARG A 285 -4.52 -8.76 7.32
CA ARG A 285 -4.14 -8.87 8.74
C ARG A 285 -4.82 -10.06 9.42
N ARG A 286 -6.14 -10.14 9.35
CA ARG A 286 -6.90 -11.23 9.97
C ARG A 286 -6.54 -12.58 9.36
N PHE A 287 -6.30 -12.61 8.06
CA PHE A 287 -5.87 -13.82 7.37
C PHE A 287 -4.52 -14.30 7.91
N ALA A 288 -3.50 -13.43 7.99
CA ALA A 288 -2.20 -13.79 8.55
C ALA A 288 -2.31 -14.29 10.01
N GLU A 289 -3.08 -13.59 10.83
CA GLU A 289 -3.25 -13.90 12.26
C GLU A 289 -4.02 -15.22 12.49
N SER A 290 -5.05 -15.51 11.70
CA SER A 290 -5.92 -16.67 11.92
C SER A 290 -5.44 -17.96 11.26
N SER A 291 -4.63 -17.86 10.20
CA SER A 291 -4.23 -19.02 9.39
C SER A 291 -2.78 -19.45 9.59
N GLU A 292 -2.00 -18.73 10.41
CA GLU A 292 -0.56 -18.91 10.58
C GLU A 292 0.21 -18.93 9.24
N ARG A 293 -0.34 -18.26 8.23
CA ARG A 293 0.26 -18.15 6.89
C ARG A 293 1.09 -16.88 6.77
N SER A 294 2.18 -16.98 6.03
CA SER A 294 3.08 -15.84 5.81
C SER A 294 2.64 -15.03 4.60
N ILE A 295 2.79 -13.71 4.68
CA ILE A 295 2.41 -12.80 3.60
C ILE A 295 3.58 -11.88 3.26
N LEU A 296 3.96 -11.81 1.99
CA LEU A 296 4.83 -10.75 1.46
C LEU A 296 3.96 -9.74 0.71
N VAL A 297 3.95 -8.49 1.14
CA VAL A 297 3.19 -7.41 0.51
C VAL A 297 4.16 -6.41 -0.11
N VAL A 298 4.15 -6.29 -1.43
CA VAL A 298 4.86 -5.24 -2.17
C VAL A 298 3.86 -4.12 -2.41
N ASP A 299 4.12 -2.93 -1.87
CA ASP A 299 3.21 -1.79 -2.06
C ASP A 299 3.97 -0.45 -2.03
N HIS A 300 3.26 0.63 -2.33
CA HIS A 300 3.72 2.00 -2.20
C HIS A 300 2.98 2.77 -1.10
N ASP A 301 1.86 2.23 -0.61
CA ASP A 301 1.07 2.81 0.46
C ASP A 301 1.71 2.52 1.82
N ILE A 302 2.35 3.54 2.39
CA ILE A 302 3.00 3.47 3.70
C ILE A 302 2.00 3.13 4.81
N TYR A 303 0.74 3.56 4.70
CA TYR A 303 -0.27 3.30 5.73
C TYR A 303 -0.66 1.82 5.73
N MET A 304 -0.83 1.24 4.54
CA MET A 304 -1.09 -0.19 4.40
C MET A 304 0.07 -1.02 4.97
N ILE A 305 1.31 -0.67 4.64
CA ILE A 305 2.49 -1.38 5.14
C ILE A 305 2.64 -1.20 6.66
N ASP A 306 2.39 -0.01 7.21
CA ASP A 306 2.41 0.25 8.66
C ASP A 306 1.39 -0.60 9.43
N LEU A 307 0.20 -0.77 8.86
CA LEU A 307 -0.87 -1.54 9.48
C LEU A 307 -0.67 -3.06 9.38
N LEU A 308 0.04 -3.53 8.35
CA LEU A 308 0.18 -4.96 8.04
C LEU A 308 1.50 -5.58 8.49
N ALA A 309 2.61 -4.89 8.25
CA ALA A 309 3.93 -5.50 8.27
C ALA A 309 4.50 -5.63 9.70
N GLU A 310 5.13 -6.76 9.99
CA GLU A 310 5.96 -6.98 11.18
C GLU A 310 7.43 -6.67 10.89
N ARG A 311 7.86 -6.99 9.67
CA ARG A 311 9.20 -6.76 9.15
C ARG A 311 9.13 -6.11 7.78
N LEU A 312 10.20 -5.44 7.39
CA LEU A 312 10.28 -4.70 6.14
C LEU A 312 11.53 -5.09 5.35
N MET A 313 11.36 -5.36 4.06
CA MET A 313 12.46 -5.39 3.10
C MET A 313 12.51 -4.06 2.36
N VAL A 314 13.69 -3.42 2.34
CA VAL A 314 13.91 -2.15 1.66
C VAL A 314 14.70 -2.40 0.39
N PHE A 315 14.13 -2.01 -0.73
CA PHE A 315 14.77 -2.03 -2.04
C PHE A 315 15.33 -0.65 -2.37
N SER A 316 16.55 -0.64 -2.89
CA SER A 316 17.31 0.57 -3.24
C SER A 316 18.18 0.34 -4.47
N GLY A 317 18.75 1.41 -5.03
CA GLY A 317 19.60 1.37 -6.22
C GLY A 317 19.11 2.32 -7.32
N GLU A 318 19.41 1.97 -8.57
CA GLU A 318 19.10 2.77 -9.75
C GLU A 318 18.00 2.10 -10.60
N PRO A 319 16.80 2.70 -10.70
CA PRO A 319 15.68 2.17 -11.48
C PRO A 319 16.07 1.77 -12.90
N GLY A 320 15.76 0.53 -13.28
CA GLY A 320 16.03 0.00 -14.62
C GLY A 320 17.48 -0.44 -14.87
N VAL A 321 18.40 -0.20 -13.93
CA VAL A 321 19.83 -0.56 -14.05
C VAL A 321 20.27 -1.56 -12.97
N ARG A 322 20.09 -1.22 -11.70
CA ARG A 322 20.55 -2.06 -10.58
C ARG A 322 19.65 -1.92 -9.35
N GLY A 323 19.14 -3.04 -8.87
CA GLY A 323 18.42 -3.15 -7.60
C GLY A 323 19.23 -3.90 -6.53
N GLU A 324 19.09 -3.43 -5.30
CA GLU A 324 19.59 -4.08 -4.09
C GLU A 324 18.46 -4.17 -3.07
N ALA A 325 18.24 -5.36 -2.54
CA ALA A 325 17.23 -5.62 -1.53
C ALA A 325 17.88 -6.07 -0.22
N SER A 326 17.48 -5.43 0.88
CA SER A 326 17.91 -5.84 2.22
C SER A 326 17.34 -7.20 2.60
N SER A 327 17.93 -7.86 3.59
CA SER A 327 17.22 -8.90 4.34
C SER A 327 15.94 -8.30 4.99
N PRO A 328 14.95 -9.11 5.40
CA PRO A 328 13.82 -8.58 6.16
C PRO A 328 14.31 -7.99 7.48
N LEU A 329 14.05 -6.71 7.72
CA LEU A 329 14.49 -5.96 8.91
C LEU A 329 13.31 -5.78 9.88
N PRO A 330 13.55 -5.61 11.20
CA PRO A 330 12.53 -5.13 12.10
C PRO A 330 11.87 -3.85 11.57
N MET A 331 10.56 -3.71 11.75
CA MET A 331 9.78 -2.63 11.15
C MET A 331 10.38 -1.24 11.38
N ARG A 332 10.79 -0.92 12.62
CA ARG A 332 11.39 0.38 12.97
C ARG A 332 12.70 0.63 12.24
N GLU A 333 13.57 -0.37 12.13
CA GLU A 333 14.85 -0.24 11.45
C GLU A 333 14.65 -0.05 9.94
N GLY A 334 13.82 -0.90 9.33
CA GLY A 334 13.50 -0.82 7.91
C GLY A 334 12.86 0.51 7.53
N MET A 335 11.84 0.95 8.29
CA MET A 335 11.18 2.23 8.05
C MET A 335 12.12 3.41 8.26
N ASN A 336 12.97 3.41 9.28
CA ASN A 336 13.97 4.46 9.46
C ASN A 336 14.93 4.53 8.27
N ARG A 337 15.41 3.40 7.76
CA ARG A 337 16.28 3.34 6.58
C ARG A 337 15.58 3.89 5.33
N PHE A 338 14.33 3.48 5.11
CA PHE A 338 13.54 3.87 3.95
C PHE A 338 13.06 5.33 3.98
N LEU A 339 12.54 5.81 5.11
CA LEU A 339 12.09 7.20 5.24
C LEU A 339 13.25 8.18 5.20
N LYS A 340 14.43 7.76 5.68
CA LYS A 340 15.67 8.54 5.56
C LYS A 340 16.07 8.78 4.11
N SER A 341 15.96 7.78 3.22
CA SER A 341 16.25 7.98 1.79
C SER A 341 15.22 8.86 1.10
N LEU A 342 13.99 8.94 1.62
CA LEU A 342 12.96 9.87 1.16
C LEU A 342 13.10 11.28 1.75
N GLY A 343 13.86 11.45 2.83
CA GLY A 343 14.03 12.74 3.52
C GLY A 343 12.77 13.21 4.27
N ILE A 344 11.85 12.30 4.61
CA ILE A 344 10.58 12.60 5.28
C ILE A 344 10.49 11.90 6.64
N THR A 345 9.73 12.46 7.57
CA THR A 345 9.56 11.88 8.91
C THR A 345 8.09 11.62 9.20
N PHE A 346 7.82 10.55 9.94
CA PHE A 346 6.49 10.15 10.37
C PHE A 346 6.39 10.17 11.90
N ARG A 347 5.22 10.59 12.38
CA ARG A 347 4.78 10.50 13.77
C ARG A 347 3.42 9.82 13.87
N ARG A 348 3.03 9.44 15.07
CA ARG A 348 1.65 8.99 15.36
C ARG A 348 0.78 10.19 15.64
N ASP A 349 -0.40 10.23 15.04
CA ASP A 349 -1.44 11.18 15.44
C ASP A 349 -1.95 10.83 16.85
N GLU A 350 -2.28 11.84 17.65
CA GLU A 350 -2.64 11.62 19.06
C GLU A 350 -4.01 10.95 19.21
N GLU A 351 -4.97 11.30 18.34
CA GLU A 351 -6.37 10.86 18.39
C GLU A 351 -6.54 9.51 17.71
N THR A 352 -6.15 9.44 16.43
CA THR A 352 -6.44 8.27 15.59
C THR A 352 -5.32 7.24 15.59
N LYS A 353 -4.16 7.56 16.18
CA LYS A 353 -2.92 6.76 16.14
C LYS A 353 -2.46 6.43 14.71
N ARG A 354 -2.98 7.12 13.70
CA ARG A 354 -2.56 6.93 12.31
C ARG A 354 -1.12 7.38 12.10
N PRO A 355 -0.39 6.79 11.13
CA PRO A 355 0.82 7.38 10.61
C PRO A 355 0.50 8.78 10.09
N ARG A 356 1.33 9.76 10.42
CA ARG A 356 1.21 11.12 9.91
C ARG A 356 2.57 11.63 9.51
N ILE A 357 2.70 12.02 8.24
CA ILE A 357 3.91 12.65 7.74
C ILE A 357 4.03 14.06 8.33
N ASN A 358 5.25 14.46 8.72
CA ASN A 358 5.50 15.83 9.11
C ASN A 358 5.72 16.70 7.88
N LYS A 359 5.19 17.92 7.90
CA LYS A 359 5.54 18.94 6.91
C LYS A 359 7.06 19.14 6.91
N ILE A 360 7.65 19.12 5.71
CA ILE A 360 9.09 19.26 5.51
C ILE A 360 9.58 20.58 6.12
N GLY A 361 10.64 20.49 6.94
CA GLY A 361 11.23 21.65 7.60
C GLY A 361 10.46 22.13 8.83
N SER A 362 9.37 21.48 9.23
CA SER A 362 8.71 21.76 10.51
C SER A 362 9.64 21.50 11.70
N GLN A 363 9.32 22.08 12.87
CA GLN A 363 10.09 21.84 14.09
C GLN A 363 10.22 20.35 14.42
N MET A 364 9.11 19.61 14.30
CA MET A 364 9.09 18.16 14.55
C MET A 364 9.92 17.39 13.53
N ASP A 365 9.84 17.74 12.24
CA ASP A 365 10.63 17.11 11.18
C ASP A 365 12.14 17.29 11.42
N ARG A 366 12.57 18.52 11.76
CA ARG A 366 13.98 18.81 12.07
C ARG A 366 14.47 18.07 13.30
N TRP A 367 13.64 17.97 14.34
CA TRP A 367 13.98 17.26 15.57
C TRP A 367 14.09 15.75 15.36
N GLN A 368 13.14 15.14 14.66
CA GLN A 368 13.20 13.71 14.33
C GLN A 368 14.44 13.37 13.48
N LYS A 369 14.76 14.21 12.49
CA LYS A 369 15.99 14.08 11.69
C LYS A 369 17.26 14.22 12.53
N SER A 370 17.30 15.13 13.50
CA SER A 370 18.51 15.36 14.32
C SER A 370 18.83 14.21 15.26
N ILE A 371 17.81 13.44 15.68
CA ILE A 371 17.98 12.23 16.50
C ILE A 371 18.02 10.94 15.67
N GLY A 372 17.89 11.04 14.34
CA GLY A 372 17.91 9.88 13.43
C GLY A 372 16.64 9.02 13.44
N GLU A 373 15.53 9.50 14.01
CA GLU A 373 14.26 8.77 14.14
C GLU A 373 13.22 9.30 13.14
N TYR A 374 13.27 8.76 11.93
CA TYR A 374 12.35 9.05 10.84
C TYR A 374 11.00 8.34 11.00
N TYR A 375 10.96 7.22 11.72
CA TYR A 375 9.74 6.45 11.99
C TYR A 375 9.49 6.37 13.49
N TYR A 376 8.49 7.11 13.97
CA TYR A 376 8.00 7.16 15.36
C TYR A 376 9.07 7.25 16.45
N VAL A 377 9.05 8.33 17.22
CA VAL A 377 9.89 8.37 18.40
C VAL A 377 9.28 7.46 19.46
N SER A 378 10.05 6.48 19.93
CA SER A 378 9.64 5.64 21.05
C SER A 378 9.38 6.52 22.26
N GLU A 379 8.16 6.49 22.79
CA GLU A 379 7.86 7.05 24.10
C GLU A 379 8.76 6.33 25.12
N LYS A 380 9.48 7.10 25.93
CA LYS A 380 10.41 6.61 26.95
C LYS A 380 9.67 6.07 28.17
#